data_AF-A0A7Y5G443-F1
#
_entry.id   AF-A0A7Y5G443-F1
#
_cell.length_a   1.000
_cell.length_b   1.000
_cell.length_c   1.000
_cell.angle_alpha   90.00
_cell.angle_beta   90.00
_cell.angle_gamma   90.00
#
_symmetry.space_group_name_H-M   'P 1'
#
loop_
_entity.id
_entity.type
_entity.pdbx_description
1 polymer ?
#
loop_
_entity_poly.entity_id
_entity_poly.type
_entity_poly.pdbx_seq_one_letter_code
_entity_poly.pdbx_strand_id
1 'polypeptide(L)'
;MRILSSSQYIRSLLYRLFVFRLILATLLLPLEVLLAGDDVPLVFSSVIVRSMRSGNWSDAATWSSGKIPSQGDQVLIDAGHTVTYDLVSQEAIRLIHVRGRLLFSRTQNTQLDVGMIILQNSDTVDENFHCSVRHESVYLGEPRPTLEVGAPLNPIPAHLTARIRLVDFADMRDDCGPGIISYGGRMDFHGTPLNKTWSKLGQTAGLGATTIMLSDSVNWKAGDHIIITGTNKFESFKSDGDTFRGKDKAHTEENYIASISSSGKVMTLATPLRRTHLGEGEFRAEVANLSRNVIIASKDPNGVRGHTLYHFNSRGSISYAEFAHLGKLNTLARYPIHFHVLGDSHRGASVIGASIWDSYNRFVTIHGTNYLVVRDCVGYQSVGHGFFMEDATEVFNLLDHNLAVLGYNHIRLPEQSLAYDENAGAGYWWANGMNAFINNVAAECDRYGFLYEVPPEIRGRVQQPDGSFQDNVQINTLPFLRFD
;
A
#
# COMPACT_ATOMS: atom_id res chain seq x y z
N MET A 1 31.86 -35.56 -45.62
CA MET A 1 32.38 -36.92 -45.90
C MET A 1 33.63 -36.78 -46.76
N ARG A 2 34.82 -37.15 -46.23
CA ARG A 2 36.16 -37.10 -46.90
C ARG A 2 36.68 -35.70 -47.35
N ILE A 3 38.00 -35.47 -47.59
CA ILE A 3 39.23 -35.87 -46.85
C ILE A 3 40.47 -35.06 -47.37
N LEU A 4 41.47 -34.76 -46.50
CA LEU A 4 42.86 -34.27 -46.83
C LEU A 4 42.99 -32.89 -47.56
N SER A 5 44.15 -32.20 -47.68
CA SER A 5 45.56 -32.36 -47.22
C SER A 5 46.21 -30.94 -47.13
N SER A 6 46.84 -30.46 -46.05
CA SER A 6 48.19 -30.71 -45.48
C SER A 6 49.42 -30.18 -46.27
N SER A 7 50.14 -29.20 -45.67
CA SER A 7 51.55 -28.75 -45.91
C SER A 7 51.86 -27.57 -44.93
N GLN A 8 53.05 -26.99 -44.69
CA GLN A 8 54.51 -27.33 -44.52
C GLN A 8 55.20 -25.99 -44.05
N TYR A 9 56.38 -25.85 -43.41
CA TYR A 9 57.43 -26.71 -42.80
C TYR A 9 58.42 -25.83 -41.95
N ILE A 10 59.38 -26.44 -41.21
CA ILE A 10 60.77 -25.93 -40.94
C ILE A 10 60.97 -24.70 -39.97
N ARG A 11 61.93 -24.61 -39.02
CA ARG A 11 63.09 -25.47 -38.61
C ARG A 11 63.52 -25.32 -37.10
N SER A 12 64.50 -26.16 -36.70
CA SER A 12 65.28 -26.27 -35.42
C SER A 12 65.95 -24.97 -34.90
N LEU A 13 66.27 -24.75 -33.61
CA LEU A 13 66.75 -25.57 -32.45
C LEU A 13 68.30 -25.83 -32.42
N LEU A 14 68.89 -25.77 -31.19
CA LEU A 14 70.30 -25.97 -30.72
C LEU A 14 70.96 -24.66 -30.20
N TYR A 15 71.88 -24.61 -29.21
CA TYR A 15 72.70 -25.64 -28.50
C TYR A 15 72.82 -25.33 -26.97
N ARG A 16 73.58 -26.12 -26.18
CA ARG A 16 73.74 -26.03 -24.69
C ARG A 16 75.17 -25.67 -24.22
N LEU A 17 75.31 -25.17 -22.96
CA LEU A 17 76.35 -25.45 -21.93
C LEU A 17 76.13 -24.45 -20.73
N PHE A 18 75.79 -24.77 -19.46
CA PHE A 18 76.27 -25.65 -18.36
C PHE A 18 77.19 -24.94 -17.31
N VAL A 19 76.91 -25.17 -16.01
CA VAL A 19 77.71 -24.94 -14.75
C VAL A 19 77.09 -24.04 -13.64
N PHE A 20 76.28 -24.68 -12.79
CA PHE A 20 76.26 -24.72 -11.29
C PHE A 20 76.38 -23.50 -10.32
N ARG A 21 75.51 -23.59 -9.28
CA ARG A 21 75.55 -23.09 -7.87
C ARG A 21 75.32 -21.60 -7.55
N LEU A 22 74.16 -21.32 -6.94
CA LEU A 22 74.06 -21.26 -5.47
C LEU A 22 72.67 -21.71 -4.98
N ILE A 23 72.44 -21.78 -3.66
CA ILE A 23 71.23 -22.32 -3.02
C ILE A 23 70.66 -21.30 -2.03
N LEU A 24 69.36 -21.03 -2.09
CA LEU A 24 68.52 -20.84 -0.89
C LEU A 24 67.06 -21.20 -1.21
N ALA A 25 66.29 -21.58 -0.19
CA ALA A 25 65.01 -22.27 -0.37
C ALA A 25 63.79 -21.34 -0.30
N THR A 26 62.81 -21.61 -1.16
CA THR A 26 61.37 -21.35 -0.92
C THR A 26 60.60 -22.65 -1.19
N LEU A 27 59.52 -22.89 -0.45
CA LEU A 27 58.83 -24.19 -0.45
C LEU A 27 58.00 -24.42 -1.72
N LEU A 28 57.95 -25.69 -2.12
CA LEU A 28 56.89 -26.23 -2.97
C LEU A 28 55.64 -26.52 -2.12
N LEU A 29 54.50 -26.00 -2.55
CA LEU A 29 53.17 -26.58 -2.28
C LEU A 29 52.34 -26.51 -3.58
N PRO A 30 51.38 -27.44 -3.79
CA PRO A 30 50.69 -27.58 -5.06
C PRO A 30 49.63 -26.49 -5.29
N LEU A 31 49.39 -26.17 -6.57
CA LEU A 31 48.27 -25.37 -7.02
C LEU A 31 47.01 -26.24 -7.10
N GLU A 32 46.31 -26.40 -5.99
CA GLU A 32 44.92 -26.91 -6.01
C GLU A 32 43.93 -25.75 -6.16
N VAL A 33 42.91 -25.97 -7.00
CA VAL A 33 41.90 -24.95 -7.32
C VAL A 33 40.81 -24.97 -6.25
N LEU A 34 40.87 -24.02 -5.32
CA LEU A 34 39.74 -23.71 -4.45
C LEU A 34 38.96 -22.52 -5.04
N LEU A 35 37.87 -22.82 -5.76
CA LEU A 35 36.84 -21.83 -6.08
C LEU A 35 35.97 -21.58 -4.83
N ALA A 36 36.59 -21.03 -3.79
CA ALA A 36 35.87 -20.32 -2.74
C ALA A 36 35.52 -18.94 -3.29
N GLY A 37 34.34 -18.82 -3.88
CA GLY A 37 33.67 -17.53 -3.89
C GLY A 37 33.25 -17.26 -2.45
N ASP A 38 33.92 -16.31 -1.79
CA ASP A 38 33.57 -15.90 -0.42
C ASP A 38 32.25 -15.12 -0.46
N ASP A 39 31.14 -15.85 -0.58
CA ASP A 39 29.80 -15.41 -0.18
C ASP A 39 29.78 -15.24 1.35
N VAL A 40 30.53 -14.23 1.83
CA VAL A 40 30.39 -13.70 3.18
C VAL A 40 28.95 -13.20 3.29
N PRO A 41 28.09 -13.82 4.12
CA PRO A 41 26.77 -13.25 4.35
C PRO A 41 26.97 -11.86 4.91
N LEU A 42 26.19 -10.88 4.45
CA LEU A 42 26.11 -9.59 5.12
C LEU A 42 25.42 -9.82 6.47
N VAL A 43 26.21 -10.23 7.46
CA VAL A 43 25.79 -10.36 8.85
C VAL A 43 25.59 -8.96 9.39
N PHE A 44 24.43 -8.39 9.09
CA PHE A 44 23.92 -7.21 9.76
C PHE A 44 23.84 -7.55 11.25
N SER A 45 24.79 -7.02 12.02
CA SER A 45 24.72 -7.05 13.47
C SER A 45 23.55 -6.16 13.88
N SER A 46 22.38 -6.78 14.09
CA SER A 46 21.17 -6.10 14.53
C SER A 46 21.33 -5.64 15.97
N VAL A 47 21.99 -4.49 16.14
CA VAL A 47 22.00 -3.75 17.39
C VAL A 47 20.58 -3.26 17.64
N ILE A 48 19.81 -4.01 18.44
CA ILE A 48 18.44 -3.63 18.78
C ILE A 48 18.47 -2.40 19.68
N VAL A 49 18.16 -1.24 19.10
CA VAL A 49 18.06 0.03 19.82
C VAL A 49 16.72 0.08 20.54
N ARG A 50 16.73 -0.23 21.84
CA ARG A 50 15.53 -0.33 22.68
C ARG A 50 15.24 1.01 23.35
N SER A 51 13.96 1.39 23.44
CA SER A 51 13.53 2.50 24.28
C SER A 51 13.79 2.20 25.77
N MET A 52 14.53 3.06 26.45
CA MET A 52 14.80 2.98 27.90
C MET A 52 13.80 3.77 28.74
N ARG A 53 13.01 4.65 28.10
CA ARG A 53 11.95 5.45 28.71
C ARG A 53 10.95 5.92 27.67
N SER A 54 9.81 6.45 28.11
CA SER A 54 8.97 7.34 27.27
C SER A 54 9.70 8.66 27.01
N GLY A 55 9.56 9.22 25.79
CA GLY A 55 10.27 10.42 25.37
C GLY A 55 10.08 10.78 23.90
N ASN A 56 10.88 11.71 23.40
CA ASN A 56 10.95 12.01 21.97
C ASN A 56 11.94 11.06 21.28
N TRP A 57 11.74 10.80 20.00
CA TRP A 57 12.69 10.03 19.19
C TRP A 57 14.03 10.77 19.04
N SER A 58 13.98 12.11 18.93
CA SER A 58 15.16 12.99 18.88
C SER A 58 16.00 13.02 20.16
N ASP A 59 15.50 12.50 21.28
CA ASP A 59 16.24 12.46 22.55
C ASP A 59 17.11 11.20 22.65
N ALA A 60 18.44 11.37 22.67
CA ALA A 60 19.40 10.29 22.81
C ALA A 60 19.22 9.49 24.12
N ALA A 61 18.66 10.08 25.18
CA ALA A 61 18.37 9.41 26.45
C ALA A 61 17.03 8.65 26.46
N THR A 62 16.27 8.67 25.35
CA THR A 62 15.19 7.71 25.09
C THR A 62 15.74 6.31 24.80
N TRP A 63 17.01 6.16 24.40
CA TRP A 63 17.51 4.96 23.71
C TRP A 63 18.65 4.23 24.42
N SER A 64 18.67 2.90 24.33
CA SER A 64 19.66 2.02 24.98
C SER A 64 21.10 2.22 24.48
N SER A 65 21.27 2.72 23.26
CA SER A 65 22.56 3.04 22.65
C SER A 65 23.16 4.38 23.11
N GLY A 66 22.39 5.19 23.86
CA GLY A 66 22.74 6.59 24.14
C GLY A 66 22.79 7.48 22.89
N LYS A 67 22.11 7.07 21.81
CA LYS A 67 22.06 7.74 20.50
C LYS A 67 20.67 7.61 19.89
N ILE A 68 20.30 8.56 19.04
CA ILE A 68 19.10 8.47 18.19
C ILE A 68 19.29 7.29 17.19
N PRO A 69 18.28 6.45 16.94
CA PRO A 69 18.35 5.42 15.90
C PRO A 69 18.63 6.00 14.51
N SER A 70 19.35 5.21 13.71
CA SER A 70 20.02 5.60 12.47
C SER A 70 19.82 4.56 11.35
N GLN A 71 20.42 4.79 10.18
CA GLN A 71 20.22 3.93 9.01
C GLN A 71 20.55 2.46 9.30
N GLY A 72 19.60 1.56 9.00
CA GLY A 72 19.74 0.12 9.17
C GLY A 72 19.47 -0.42 10.58
N ASP A 73 19.30 0.45 11.59
CA ASP A 73 19.01 0.00 12.96
C ASP A 73 17.66 -0.75 13.03
N GLN A 74 17.59 -1.75 13.91
CA GLN A 74 16.34 -2.34 14.37
C GLN A 74 15.95 -1.68 15.70
N VAL A 75 14.76 -1.09 15.77
CA VAL A 75 14.29 -0.30 16.92
C VAL A 75 13.18 -1.04 17.64
N LEU A 76 13.24 -1.06 18.98
CA LEU A 76 12.21 -1.66 19.83
C LEU A 76 11.64 -0.64 20.81
N ILE A 77 10.38 -0.25 20.58
CA ILE A 77 9.60 0.58 21.51
C ILE A 77 8.89 -0.36 22.48
N ASP A 78 9.43 -0.46 23.68
CA ASP A 78 9.11 -1.49 24.66
C ASP A 78 7.75 -1.26 25.36
N ALA A 79 7.22 -2.30 25.99
CA ALA A 79 5.93 -2.27 26.67
C ALA A 79 5.89 -1.18 27.75
N GLY A 80 4.79 -0.41 27.79
CA GLY A 80 4.62 0.72 28.72
C GLY A 80 5.32 2.02 28.30
N HIS A 81 6.25 2.01 27.34
CA HIS A 81 6.86 3.24 26.82
C HIS A 81 6.00 3.90 25.74
N THR A 82 6.06 5.23 25.69
CA THR A 82 5.46 6.08 24.65
C THR A 82 6.56 6.93 24.04
N VAL A 83 6.88 6.68 22.76
CA VAL A 83 7.89 7.42 21.99
C VAL A 83 7.18 8.30 20.95
N THR A 84 7.51 9.58 20.93
CA THR A 84 7.01 10.53 19.93
C THR A 84 8.04 10.69 18.82
N TYR A 85 7.73 10.25 17.61
CA TYR A 85 8.52 10.52 16.42
C TYR A 85 8.40 12.00 16.02
N ASP A 86 9.50 12.73 16.09
CA ASP A 86 9.55 14.18 15.98
C ASP A 86 10.61 14.69 14.98
N LEU A 87 11.04 13.83 14.05
CA LEU A 87 12.10 14.13 13.07
C LEU A 87 11.57 14.20 11.63
N VAL A 88 12.28 14.97 10.79
CA VAL A 88 12.23 14.85 9.33
C VAL A 88 13.54 14.19 8.89
N SER A 89 13.50 12.88 8.70
CA SER A 89 14.67 12.06 8.37
C SER A 89 14.58 11.49 6.94
N GLN A 90 15.73 11.05 6.44
CA GLN A 90 15.85 10.13 5.29
C GLN A 90 16.75 8.92 5.60
N GLU A 91 17.27 8.86 6.84
CA GLU A 91 17.98 7.71 7.40
C GLU A 91 16.98 6.55 7.55
N ALA A 92 17.08 5.54 6.70
CA ALA A 92 16.12 4.47 6.64
C ALA A 92 16.32 3.48 7.80
N ILE A 93 15.39 3.48 8.76
CA ILE A 93 15.36 2.48 9.83
C ILE A 93 14.97 1.12 9.22
N ARG A 94 15.62 0.02 9.59
CA ARG A 94 15.27 -1.30 9.01
C ARG A 94 13.89 -1.74 9.49
N LEU A 95 13.73 -1.79 10.81
CA LEU A 95 12.55 -2.32 11.48
C LEU A 95 12.23 -1.47 12.72
N ILE A 96 10.95 -1.19 12.94
CA ILE A 96 10.44 -0.68 14.22
C ILE A 96 9.44 -1.69 14.78
N HIS A 97 9.87 -2.40 15.81
CA HIS A 97 8.99 -3.24 16.62
C HIS A 97 8.33 -2.37 17.70
N VAL A 98 7.01 -2.28 17.64
CA VAL A 98 6.19 -1.57 18.63
C VAL A 98 5.54 -2.60 19.55
N ARG A 99 5.88 -2.53 20.84
CA ARG A 99 5.14 -3.14 21.97
C ARG A 99 4.41 -2.07 22.78
N GLY A 100 5.06 -0.92 22.99
CA GLY A 100 4.49 0.28 23.61
C GLY A 100 3.69 1.12 22.62
N ARG A 101 3.94 2.43 22.60
CA ARG A 101 3.25 3.37 21.70
C ARG A 101 4.24 4.20 20.90
N LEU A 102 4.05 4.25 19.58
CA LEU A 102 4.71 5.16 18.65
C LEU A 102 3.70 6.21 18.18
N LEU A 103 3.91 7.46 18.60
CA LEU A 103 3.09 8.61 18.21
C LEU A 103 3.87 9.45 17.20
N PHE A 104 3.21 10.08 16.23
CA PHE A 104 3.85 11.08 15.38
C PHE A 104 3.61 12.49 15.92
N SER A 105 4.62 13.36 15.83
CA SER A 105 4.54 14.73 16.34
C SER A 105 3.42 15.53 15.67
N ARG A 106 2.78 16.39 16.47
CA ARG A 106 1.67 17.26 16.08
C ARG A 106 2.01 18.75 16.21
N THR A 107 3.30 19.06 16.40
CA THR A 107 3.83 20.43 16.54
C THR A 107 4.85 20.79 15.46
N GLN A 108 5.36 19.80 14.70
CA GLN A 108 6.26 20.00 13.57
C GLN A 108 6.02 18.94 12.48
N ASN A 109 6.55 19.19 11.28
CA ASN A 109 6.58 18.20 10.20
C ASN A 109 7.36 16.97 10.63
N THR A 110 6.97 15.80 10.14
CA THR A 110 7.67 14.54 10.37
C THR A 110 7.80 13.73 9.08
N GLN A 111 8.95 13.10 8.90
CA GLN A 111 9.17 12.13 7.83
C GLN A 111 10.01 10.98 8.36
N LEU A 112 9.42 9.79 8.40
CA LEU A 112 10.10 8.54 8.71
C LEU A 112 10.36 7.77 7.42
N ASP A 113 11.62 7.43 7.17
CA ASP A 113 12.00 6.39 6.22
C ASP A 113 12.19 5.09 7.01
N VAL A 114 11.46 4.03 6.65
CA VAL A 114 11.48 2.75 7.38
C VAL A 114 11.18 1.57 6.46
N GLY A 115 11.82 0.41 6.67
CA GLY A 115 11.46 -0.82 5.96
C GLY A 115 10.18 -1.44 6.50
N MET A 116 10.21 -1.85 7.76
CA MET A 116 9.06 -2.47 8.45
C MET A 116 8.68 -1.72 9.72
N ILE A 117 7.38 -1.55 9.95
CA ILE A 117 6.83 -1.27 11.29
C ILE A 117 5.92 -2.45 11.67
N ILE A 118 6.18 -3.09 12.81
CA ILE A 118 5.40 -4.23 13.29
C ILE A 118 4.86 -3.93 14.70
N LEU A 119 3.53 -3.91 14.84
CA LEU A 119 2.84 -3.75 16.12
C LEU A 119 2.48 -5.14 16.66
N GLN A 120 3.19 -5.62 17.68
CA GLN A 120 2.98 -6.94 18.26
C GLN A 120 3.50 -7.00 19.70
N ASN A 121 2.67 -7.41 20.66
CA ASN A 121 3.09 -7.50 22.07
C ASN A 121 3.85 -8.81 22.36
N SER A 122 4.98 -9.00 21.69
CA SER A 122 5.90 -10.12 21.86
C SER A 122 7.28 -9.59 22.28
N ASP A 123 8.10 -10.39 22.96
CA ASP A 123 9.50 -10.06 23.25
C ASP A 123 10.42 -10.27 22.03
N THR A 124 9.95 -11.05 21.04
CA THR A 124 10.60 -11.24 19.74
C THR A 124 9.68 -10.81 18.60
N VAL A 125 10.30 -10.34 17.51
CA VAL A 125 9.66 -10.19 16.21
C VAL A 125 10.56 -10.88 15.19
N ASP A 126 9.95 -11.48 14.17
CA ASP A 126 10.65 -12.08 13.04
C ASP A 126 10.22 -11.37 11.76
N GLU A 127 11.12 -10.55 11.21
CA GLU A 127 10.92 -9.84 9.94
C GLU A 127 10.89 -10.80 8.73
N ASN A 128 11.31 -12.05 8.92
CA ASN A 128 11.28 -13.10 7.91
C ASN A 128 10.07 -14.05 8.04
N PHE A 129 9.17 -13.81 8.99
CA PHE A 129 7.98 -14.65 9.19
C PHE A 129 6.97 -14.50 8.04
N HIS A 130 6.22 -15.55 7.75
CA HIS A 130 5.23 -15.53 6.67
C HIS A 130 4.03 -14.66 7.08
N CYS A 131 4.00 -13.41 6.58
CA CYS A 131 2.93 -12.41 6.80
C CYS A 131 1.59 -12.76 6.08
N SER A 132 1.28 -14.04 5.98
CA SER A 132 0.11 -14.67 5.36
C SER A 132 -0.40 -15.88 6.15
N VAL A 133 0.36 -16.39 7.14
CA VAL A 133 -0.04 -17.52 7.96
C VAL A 133 -1.05 -17.08 9.02
N ARG A 134 -2.07 -17.91 9.26
CA ARG A 134 -2.96 -17.78 10.42
C ARG A 134 -2.17 -17.97 11.72
N HIS A 135 -1.65 -16.88 12.26
CA HIS A 135 -1.12 -16.86 13.63
C HIS A 135 -2.20 -17.32 14.62
N GLU A 136 -1.83 -18.20 15.55
CA GLU A 136 -2.70 -18.53 16.68
C GLU A 136 -3.03 -17.26 17.49
N SER A 137 -4.16 -17.27 18.19
CA SER A 137 -4.80 -16.07 18.75
C SER A 137 -4.09 -15.48 19.98
N VAL A 138 -2.86 -14.99 19.83
CA VAL A 138 -2.07 -14.38 20.92
C VAL A 138 -2.56 -12.98 21.30
N TYR A 139 -3.69 -12.94 22.02
CA TYR A 139 -4.08 -11.78 22.81
C TYR A 139 -3.21 -11.71 24.07
N LEU A 140 -2.16 -10.89 24.03
CA LEU A 140 -1.19 -10.73 25.13
C LEU A 140 -1.46 -9.47 25.99
N GLY A 141 -2.73 -9.14 26.19
CA GLY A 141 -3.18 -8.12 27.14
C GLY A 141 -3.08 -6.66 26.69
N GLU A 142 -3.38 -5.77 27.63
CA GLU A 142 -3.32 -4.31 27.49
C GLU A 142 -2.19 -3.75 28.39
N PRO A 143 -1.56 -2.60 28.07
CA PRO A 143 -1.89 -1.69 26.98
C PRO A 143 -1.45 -2.22 25.61
N ARG A 144 -2.35 -2.12 24.64
CA ARG A 144 -2.14 -2.57 23.27
C ARG A 144 -1.00 -1.82 22.56
N PRO A 145 -0.13 -2.52 21.81
CA PRO A 145 0.86 -1.87 20.96
C PRO A 145 0.20 -0.90 19.98
N THR A 146 0.64 0.35 19.93
CA THR A 146 -0.07 1.41 19.19
C THR A 146 0.85 2.18 18.24
N LEU A 147 0.44 2.34 16.98
CA LEU A 147 0.93 3.37 16.05
C LEU A 147 -0.15 4.44 15.89
N GLU A 148 0.16 5.69 16.19
CA GLU A 148 -0.79 6.81 16.23
C GLU A 148 -0.27 8.01 15.42
N VAL A 149 -0.66 8.06 14.13
CA VAL A 149 -0.34 9.19 13.23
C VAL A 149 -1.49 10.20 13.26
N GLY A 150 -1.63 10.85 14.42
CA GLY A 150 -2.83 11.62 14.78
C GLY A 150 -3.94 10.73 15.35
N ALA A 151 -5.01 11.34 15.86
CA ALA A 151 -6.16 10.65 16.44
C ALA A 151 -7.50 11.19 15.87
N PRO A 152 -8.64 10.47 15.94
CA PRO A 152 -9.89 10.86 15.27
C PRO A 152 -10.42 12.25 15.66
N LEU A 153 -10.28 12.63 16.94
CA LEU A 153 -10.67 13.95 17.47
C LEU A 153 -9.49 14.92 17.59
N ASN A 154 -8.30 14.52 17.14
CA ASN A 154 -7.05 15.25 17.29
C ASN A 154 -6.08 14.90 16.15
N PRO A 155 -6.45 15.14 14.87
CA PRO A 155 -5.65 14.73 13.69
C PRO A 155 -4.34 15.50 13.56
N ILE A 156 -3.47 15.11 12.62
CA ILE A 156 -2.29 15.92 12.26
C ILE A 156 -2.77 17.28 11.71
N PRO A 157 -2.35 18.44 12.30
CA PRO A 157 -2.81 19.77 11.89
C PRO A 157 -2.55 20.11 10.43
N ALA A 158 -3.46 20.87 9.81
CA ALA A 158 -3.50 21.15 8.36
C ALA A 158 -2.23 21.78 7.74
N HIS A 159 -1.41 22.43 8.57
CA HIS A 159 -0.15 23.08 8.18
C HIS A 159 1.09 22.21 8.41
N LEU A 160 0.91 20.99 8.94
CA LEU A 160 1.95 20.00 9.19
C LEU A 160 1.71 18.75 8.36
N THR A 161 2.78 18.14 7.87
CA THR A 161 2.78 16.86 7.18
C THR A 161 3.44 15.79 8.05
N ALA A 162 2.79 14.65 8.20
CA ALA A 162 3.36 13.43 8.75
C ALA A 162 3.47 12.38 7.63
N ARG A 163 4.71 12.03 7.25
CA ARG A 163 4.98 11.07 6.18
C ARG A 163 5.71 9.83 6.69
N ILE A 164 5.28 8.66 6.23
CA ILE A 164 6.03 7.40 6.32
C ILE A 164 6.38 6.99 4.88
N ARG A 165 7.68 6.80 4.60
CA ARG A 165 8.17 6.21 3.36
C ARG A 165 8.68 4.81 3.63
N LEU A 166 8.05 3.83 2.98
CA LEU A 166 8.37 2.41 3.06
C LEU A 166 9.58 2.12 2.16
N VAL A 167 10.64 1.58 2.76
CA VAL A 167 11.96 1.44 2.14
C VAL A 167 12.28 -0.03 1.94
N ASP A 168 12.47 -0.43 0.70
CA ASP A 168 12.98 -1.77 0.39
C ASP A 168 14.46 -1.90 0.79
N PHE A 169 14.84 -3.07 1.31
CA PHE A 169 16.21 -3.43 1.66
C PHE A 169 16.58 -4.72 0.93
N ALA A 170 17.79 -4.83 0.39
CA ALA A 170 18.18 -5.90 -0.54
C ALA A 170 18.16 -7.34 0.04
N ASP A 171 18.01 -7.49 1.36
CA ASP A 171 17.87 -8.74 2.09
C ASP A 171 16.49 -8.90 2.78
N MET A 172 15.54 -8.01 2.49
CA MET A 172 14.16 -8.08 2.95
C MET A 172 13.34 -9.06 2.08
N ARG A 173 12.39 -9.78 2.69
CA ARG A 173 11.58 -10.75 1.96
C ARG A 173 10.53 -10.11 1.05
N ASP A 174 10.63 -10.38 -0.25
CA ASP A 174 9.64 -10.03 -1.28
C ASP A 174 8.18 -10.35 -0.90
N ASP A 175 7.93 -11.46 -0.21
CA ASP A 175 6.58 -11.89 0.19
C ASP A 175 6.08 -11.23 1.50
N CYS A 176 6.87 -10.38 2.16
CA CYS A 176 6.41 -9.50 3.24
C CYS A 176 6.87 -8.06 3.05
N GLY A 177 8.02 -7.66 3.61
CA GLY A 177 8.44 -6.25 3.69
C GLY A 177 8.87 -5.62 2.36
N PRO A 178 8.79 -4.29 2.21
CA PRO A 178 8.49 -3.32 3.25
C PRO A 178 6.98 -3.18 3.55
N GLY A 179 6.64 -2.62 4.71
CA GLY A 179 5.24 -2.55 5.16
C GLY A 179 4.99 -2.04 6.58
N ILE A 180 3.71 -1.83 6.89
CA ILE A 180 3.21 -1.53 8.23
C ILE A 180 2.19 -2.61 8.63
N ILE A 181 2.53 -3.44 9.61
CA ILE A 181 1.72 -4.60 9.99
C ILE A 181 1.32 -4.53 11.46
N SER A 182 0.02 -4.66 11.71
CA SER A 182 -0.55 -4.82 13.04
C SER A 182 -0.95 -6.27 13.28
N TYR A 183 -0.32 -6.91 14.29
CA TYR A 183 -0.69 -8.23 14.81
C TYR A 183 -1.35 -8.04 16.19
N GLY A 184 -2.65 -7.75 16.19
CA GLY A 184 -3.42 -7.45 17.41
C GLY A 184 -3.23 -6.03 17.97
N GLY A 185 -2.36 -5.22 17.36
CA GLY A 185 -2.09 -3.83 17.74
C GLY A 185 -3.25 -2.86 17.44
N ARG A 186 -2.98 -1.57 17.65
CA ARG A 186 -3.84 -0.45 17.26
C ARG A 186 -3.09 0.45 16.28
N MET A 187 -3.62 0.63 15.07
CA MET A 187 -2.97 1.39 14.01
C MET A 187 -3.90 2.48 13.48
N ASP A 188 -3.56 3.73 13.76
CA ASP A 188 -4.38 4.92 13.48
C ASP A 188 -3.67 5.92 12.56
N PHE A 189 -4.38 6.38 11.53
CA PHE A 189 -3.88 7.37 10.57
C PHE A 189 -4.92 8.48 10.35
N HIS A 190 -4.72 9.64 10.99
CA HIS A 190 -5.72 10.72 11.03
C HIS A 190 -5.13 12.06 10.56
N GLY A 191 -5.33 12.37 9.28
CA GLY A 191 -5.05 13.68 8.69
C GLY A 191 -6.21 14.67 8.86
N THR A 192 -5.99 15.88 8.34
CA THR A 192 -6.97 16.97 8.41
C THR A 192 -8.21 16.67 7.55
N PRO A 193 -9.44 16.81 8.10
CA PRO A 193 -10.67 16.62 7.34
C PRO A 193 -10.82 17.51 6.11
N LEU A 194 -11.12 16.88 4.98
CA LEU A 194 -11.72 17.56 3.84
C LEU A 194 -13.25 17.54 3.99
N ASN A 195 -13.93 18.64 3.66
CA ASN A 195 -15.40 18.68 3.71
C ASN A 195 -16.05 17.94 2.51
N LYS A 196 -15.26 17.72 1.46
CA LYS A 196 -15.52 16.92 0.26
C LYS A 196 -14.19 16.32 -0.18
N THR A 197 -14.13 15.02 -0.47
CA THR A 197 -12.95 14.40 -1.10
C THR A 197 -13.06 14.40 -2.63
N TRP A 198 -14.29 14.36 -3.14
CA TRP A 198 -14.63 14.56 -4.55
C TRP A 198 -15.92 15.38 -4.71
N SER A 199 -16.14 15.90 -5.91
CA SER A 199 -17.29 16.73 -6.31
C SER A 199 -17.48 16.67 -7.82
N LYS A 200 -18.73 16.69 -8.29
CA LYS A 200 -19.02 16.81 -9.73
C LYS A 200 -18.56 18.16 -10.28
N LEU A 201 -18.20 18.22 -11.57
CA LEU A 201 -17.95 19.50 -12.27
C LEU A 201 -19.23 20.35 -12.31
N GLY A 202 -19.14 21.60 -11.85
CA GLY A 202 -20.24 22.57 -11.81
C GLY A 202 -20.67 23.09 -13.18
N GLN A 203 -19.78 23.05 -14.18
CA GLN A 203 -20.05 23.36 -15.59
C GLN A 203 -19.05 22.63 -16.49
N THR A 204 -19.38 22.46 -17.77
CA THR A 204 -18.48 21.81 -18.74
C THR A 204 -17.18 22.60 -18.90
N ALA A 205 -16.05 21.92 -18.70
CA ALA A 205 -14.71 22.46 -18.89
C ALA A 205 -14.17 22.02 -20.26
N GLY A 206 -13.94 22.97 -21.16
CA GLY A 206 -13.47 22.67 -22.52
C GLY A 206 -11.98 22.32 -22.59
N LEU A 207 -11.59 21.68 -23.69
CA LEU A 207 -10.20 21.56 -24.13
C LEU A 207 -9.44 22.89 -23.97
N GLY A 208 -8.28 22.85 -23.33
CA GLY A 208 -7.44 24.03 -23.07
C GLY A 208 -7.90 24.92 -21.91
N ALA A 209 -8.97 24.57 -21.19
CA ALA A 209 -9.38 25.32 -20.01
C ALA A 209 -8.34 25.19 -18.88
N THR A 210 -7.96 26.33 -18.30
CA THR A 210 -7.11 26.44 -17.10
C THR A 210 -7.93 26.74 -15.84
N THR A 211 -9.25 26.80 -15.93
CA THR A 211 -10.15 27.07 -14.79
C THR A 211 -11.35 26.14 -14.86
N ILE A 212 -11.67 25.51 -13.74
CA ILE A 212 -12.84 24.65 -13.56
C ILE A 212 -13.75 25.21 -12.46
N MET A 213 -15.01 24.81 -12.49
CA MET A 213 -15.98 25.07 -11.43
C MET A 213 -16.51 23.72 -10.90
N LEU A 214 -16.76 23.63 -9.60
CA LEU A 214 -17.35 22.47 -8.92
C LEU A 214 -18.84 22.69 -8.61
N SER A 215 -19.60 21.60 -8.46
CA SER A 215 -20.96 21.65 -7.91
C SER A 215 -20.96 22.11 -6.44
N ASP A 216 -20.02 21.62 -5.65
CA ASP A 216 -19.93 21.81 -4.21
C ASP A 216 -18.87 22.86 -3.85
N SER A 217 -18.95 23.39 -2.63
CA SER A 217 -17.88 24.20 -2.05
C SER A 217 -16.90 23.28 -1.34
N VAL A 218 -15.62 23.34 -1.69
CA VAL A 218 -14.57 22.48 -1.12
C VAL A 218 -13.54 23.28 -0.30
N ASN A 219 -12.91 22.64 0.69
CA ASN A 219 -11.83 23.20 1.51
C ASN A 219 -10.42 22.81 1.03
N TRP A 220 -10.28 22.42 -0.24
CA TRP A 220 -9.00 22.13 -0.90
C TRP A 220 -8.13 23.40 -1.03
N LYS A 221 -6.83 23.23 -1.29
CA LYS A 221 -5.84 24.32 -1.32
C LYS A 221 -4.95 24.28 -2.56
N ALA A 222 -4.30 25.41 -2.84
CA ALA A 222 -3.25 25.45 -3.86
C ALA A 222 -2.12 24.45 -3.50
N GLY A 223 -1.65 23.71 -4.51
CA GLY A 223 -0.67 22.63 -4.37
C GLY A 223 -1.26 21.22 -4.21
N ASP A 224 -2.57 21.06 -3.96
CA ASP A 224 -3.18 19.72 -3.93
C ASP A 224 -3.19 19.09 -5.33
N HIS A 225 -2.92 17.78 -5.39
CA HIS A 225 -3.04 16.92 -6.57
C HIS A 225 -4.50 16.48 -6.74
N ILE A 226 -5.03 16.60 -7.96
CA ILE A 226 -6.41 16.27 -8.29
C ILE A 226 -6.51 15.43 -9.56
N ILE A 227 -7.61 14.70 -9.70
CA ILE A 227 -8.05 14.10 -10.97
C ILE A 227 -9.38 14.70 -11.42
N ILE A 228 -9.59 14.76 -12.73
CA ILE A 228 -10.86 15.08 -13.39
C ILE A 228 -11.22 13.89 -14.28
N THR A 229 -12.33 13.19 -14.01
CA THR A 229 -12.65 11.93 -14.71
C THR A 229 -13.05 12.13 -16.17
N GLY A 230 -12.81 11.14 -17.03
CA GLY A 230 -13.31 11.14 -18.40
C GLY A 230 -14.84 11.18 -18.47
N THR A 231 -15.38 11.85 -19.49
CA THR A 231 -16.83 12.06 -19.67
C THR A 231 -17.38 11.54 -21.00
N ASN A 232 -16.53 10.84 -21.77
CA ASN A 232 -16.86 10.38 -23.12
C ASN A 232 -16.78 8.85 -23.16
N LYS A 233 -17.81 8.20 -23.72
CA LYS A 233 -17.81 6.76 -23.97
C LYS A 233 -16.69 6.39 -24.93
N PHE A 234 -15.96 5.32 -24.64
CA PHE A 234 -14.95 4.77 -25.54
C PHE A 234 -15.60 3.91 -26.63
N GLU A 235 -15.31 4.21 -27.89
CA GLU A 235 -15.87 3.50 -29.05
C GLU A 235 -15.15 2.18 -29.37
N SER A 236 -14.04 1.88 -28.69
CA SER A 236 -13.04 0.92 -29.17
C SER A 236 -12.49 -0.07 -28.15
N PHE A 237 -13.19 -0.35 -27.06
CA PHE A 237 -12.97 -1.60 -26.31
C PHE A 237 -13.55 -2.73 -27.16
N LYS A 238 -12.66 -3.53 -27.76
CA LYS A 238 -12.98 -4.55 -28.79
C LYS A 238 -12.65 -5.97 -28.32
N SER A 239 -11.93 -6.10 -27.21
CA SER A 239 -11.46 -7.37 -26.67
C SER A 239 -11.31 -7.33 -25.16
N ASP A 240 -11.34 -8.52 -24.57
CA ASP A 240 -11.21 -8.74 -23.12
C ASP A 240 -9.86 -8.32 -22.53
N GLY A 241 -8.84 -8.12 -23.38
CA GLY A 241 -7.51 -7.64 -23.01
C GLY A 241 -7.28 -6.13 -23.23
N ASP A 242 -8.30 -5.37 -23.66
CA ASP A 242 -8.20 -3.91 -23.75
C ASP A 242 -8.16 -3.31 -22.34
N THR A 243 -7.30 -2.29 -22.15
CA THR A 243 -7.04 -1.69 -20.83
C THR A 243 -6.75 -0.21 -20.95
N PHE A 244 -7.32 0.60 -20.05
CA PHE A 244 -7.00 2.01 -19.82
C PHE A 244 -5.56 2.23 -19.32
N ARG A 245 -4.86 1.17 -18.86
CA ARG A 245 -3.49 1.25 -18.37
C ARG A 245 -2.54 1.65 -19.49
N GLY A 246 -1.91 2.81 -19.34
CA GLY A 246 -0.91 3.34 -20.27
C GLY A 246 -1.16 4.79 -20.64
N LYS A 247 -0.14 5.45 -21.20
CA LYS A 247 -0.18 6.88 -21.52
C LYS A 247 -1.32 7.20 -22.50
N ASP A 248 -2.11 8.21 -22.15
CA ASP A 248 -3.18 8.83 -22.96
C ASP A 248 -4.34 7.91 -23.40
N LYS A 249 -4.39 6.67 -22.91
CA LYS A 249 -5.53 5.75 -23.11
C LYS A 249 -6.76 6.15 -22.30
N ALA A 250 -6.58 6.55 -21.05
CA ALA A 250 -7.64 7.11 -20.22
C ALA A 250 -7.95 8.56 -20.65
N HIS A 251 -9.21 8.96 -20.49
CA HIS A 251 -9.69 10.33 -20.60
C HIS A 251 -9.61 11.08 -19.27
N THR A 252 -9.59 10.39 -18.12
CA THR A 252 -9.25 10.97 -16.81
C THR A 252 -7.91 11.72 -16.89
N GLU A 253 -7.87 12.92 -16.32
CA GLU A 253 -6.70 13.78 -16.31
C GLU A 253 -6.27 14.13 -14.88
N GLU A 254 -4.98 13.96 -14.58
CA GLU A 254 -4.34 14.51 -13.39
C GLU A 254 -4.02 16.00 -13.57
N ASN A 255 -4.13 16.77 -12.49
CA ASN A 255 -3.72 18.17 -12.44
C ASN A 255 -3.32 18.57 -11.01
N TYR A 256 -2.86 19.81 -10.83
CA TYR A 256 -2.61 20.41 -9.52
C TYR A 256 -3.37 21.73 -9.40
N ILE A 257 -3.86 22.03 -8.20
CA ILE A 257 -4.54 23.30 -7.93
C ILE A 257 -3.50 24.44 -7.91
N ALA A 258 -3.53 25.34 -8.90
CA ALA A 258 -2.70 26.55 -8.89
C ALA A 258 -3.27 27.61 -7.95
N SER A 259 -4.60 27.76 -7.92
CA SER A 259 -5.32 28.59 -6.94
C SER A 259 -6.77 28.14 -6.78
N ILE A 260 -7.41 28.55 -5.69
CA ILE A 260 -8.83 28.32 -5.43
C ILE A 260 -9.48 29.62 -4.95
N SER A 261 -10.72 29.85 -5.40
CA SER A 261 -11.56 30.96 -4.98
C SER A 261 -11.98 30.83 -3.51
N SER A 262 -12.25 31.97 -2.86
CA SER A 262 -12.72 32.01 -1.46
C SER A 262 -14.09 31.36 -1.22
N SER A 263 -14.85 31.08 -2.28
CA SER A 263 -16.10 30.31 -2.23
C SER A 263 -15.90 28.80 -2.35
N GLY A 264 -14.66 28.32 -2.52
CA GLY A 264 -14.35 26.90 -2.69
C GLY A 264 -14.97 26.26 -3.92
N LYS A 265 -15.44 27.04 -4.91
CA LYS A 265 -16.15 26.50 -6.10
C LYS A 265 -15.41 26.64 -7.41
N VAL A 266 -14.64 27.71 -7.60
CA VAL A 266 -13.85 27.95 -8.82
C VAL A 266 -12.36 27.73 -8.51
N MET A 267 -11.68 27.00 -9.38
CA MET A 267 -10.28 26.57 -9.20
C MET A 267 -9.50 26.85 -10.49
N THR A 268 -8.29 27.41 -10.35
CA THR A 268 -7.33 27.50 -11.46
C THR A 268 -6.40 26.29 -11.41
N LEU A 269 -6.21 25.65 -12.56
CA LEU A 269 -5.36 24.49 -12.78
C LEU A 269 -3.91 24.91 -13.09
N ALA A 270 -2.94 24.10 -12.67
CA ALA A 270 -1.52 24.31 -12.97
C ALA A 270 -1.18 24.08 -14.45
N THR A 271 -1.93 23.21 -15.14
CA THR A 271 -1.83 22.98 -16.58
C THR A 271 -3.20 23.05 -17.26
N PRO A 272 -3.31 23.47 -18.54
CA PRO A 272 -4.55 23.40 -19.29
C PRO A 272 -5.03 21.95 -19.47
N LEU A 273 -6.34 21.72 -19.42
CA LEU A 273 -6.93 20.42 -19.75
C LEU A 273 -6.60 20.03 -21.21
N ARG A 274 -6.28 18.76 -21.45
CA ARG A 274 -6.01 18.18 -22.77
C ARG A 274 -7.26 17.57 -23.40
N ARG A 275 -8.39 17.53 -22.67
CA ARG A 275 -9.71 17.08 -23.13
C ARG A 275 -10.82 18.01 -22.64
N THR A 276 -12.01 17.85 -23.21
CA THR A 276 -13.25 18.45 -22.69
C THR A 276 -13.88 17.49 -21.69
N HIS A 277 -14.28 18.01 -20.52
CA HIS A 277 -14.96 17.26 -19.46
C HIS A 277 -16.35 17.88 -19.20
N LEU A 278 -17.40 17.08 -19.36
CA LEU A 278 -18.79 17.50 -19.17
C LEU A 278 -19.12 17.84 -17.70
N GLY A 279 -19.82 18.96 -17.49
CA GLY A 279 -20.34 19.38 -16.18
C GLY A 279 -21.84 19.18 -16.00
N GLU A 280 -22.47 18.43 -16.91
CA GLU A 280 -23.91 18.15 -16.96
C GLU A 280 -24.16 16.79 -17.63
N GLY A 281 -25.40 16.30 -17.56
CA GLY A 281 -25.78 14.98 -18.08
C GLY A 281 -25.32 13.80 -17.21
N GLU A 282 -25.51 12.59 -17.72
CA GLU A 282 -25.21 11.34 -17.02
C GLU A 282 -23.69 11.10 -16.87
N PHE A 283 -22.92 11.41 -17.92
CA PHE A 283 -21.46 11.29 -17.95
C PHE A 283 -20.71 12.50 -17.35
N ARG A 284 -21.37 13.26 -16.47
CA ARG A 284 -20.80 14.43 -15.78
C ARG A 284 -19.57 14.03 -14.95
N ALA A 285 -18.45 14.70 -15.20
CA ALA A 285 -17.17 14.39 -14.56
C ALA A 285 -17.20 14.57 -13.04
N GLU A 286 -16.49 13.67 -12.35
CA GLU A 286 -16.04 13.89 -10.99
C GLU A 286 -14.68 14.60 -11.00
N VAL A 287 -14.48 15.48 -10.01
CA VAL A 287 -13.18 16.03 -9.65
C VAL A 287 -12.86 15.51 -8.26
N ALA A 288 -11.68 14.94 -8.05
CA ALA A 288 -11.30 14.32 -6.78
C ALA A 288 -9.91 14.77 -6.31
N ASN A 289 -9.76 14.98 -5.01
CA ASN A 289 -8.52 15.40 -4.38
C ASN A 289 -7.76 14.19 -3.83
N LEU A 290 -6.52 13.99 -4.28
CA LEU A 290 -5.66 12.87 -3.90
C LEU A 290 -4.69 13.22 -2.76
N SER A 291 -4.42 14.50 -2.50
CA SER A 291 -3.46 14.92 -1.48
C SER A 291 -4.02 14.91 -0.06
N ARG A 292 -3.26 14.39 0.91
CA ARG A 292 -3.53 14.51 2.35
C ARG A 292 -2.26 14.93 3.09
N ASN A 293 -2.38 15.28 4.37
CA ASN A 293 -1.24 15.65 5.21
C ASN A 293 -0.72 14.51 6.12
N VAL A 294 -1.42 13.37 6.14
CA VAL A 294 -0.87 12.08 6.59
C VAL A 294 -0.63 11.25 5.33
N ILE A 295 0.61 10.85 5.08
CA ILE A 295 1.02 10.20 3.83
C ILE A 295 1.79 8.92 4.14
N ILE A 296 1.34 7.79 3.62
CA ILE A 296 2.02 6.50 3.64
C ILE A 296 2.32 6.14 2.19
N ALA A 297 3.59 5.96 1.85
CA ALA A 297 4.00 5.73 0.47
C ALA A 297 5.26 4.84 0.39
N SER A 298 5.55 4.28 -0.78
CA SER A 298 6.87 3.67 -1.03
C SER A 298 7.93 4.75 -1.29
N LYS A 299 9.19 4.50 -0.90
CA LYS A 299 10.30 5.46 -1.11
C LYS A 299 10.71 5.56 -2.58
N ASP A 300 10.68 4.44 -3.31
CA ASP A 300 10.74 4.41 -4.77
C ASP A 300 9.39 3.92 -5.31
N PRO A 301 8.66 4.72 -6.12
CA PRO A 301 7.41 4.28 -6.73
C PRO A 301 7.62 3.27 -7.88
N ASN A 302 8.82 3.13 -8.43
CA ASN A 302 9.11 2.21 -9.55
C ASN A 302 9.74 0.88 -9.10
N GLY A 303 10.27 0.83 -7.87
CA GLY A 303 10.88 -0.36 -7.26
C GLY A 303 9.88 -1.24 -6.52
N VAL A 304 10.38 -2.00 -5.53
CA VAL A 304 9.53 -2.81 -4.64
C VAL A 304 8.70 -1.89 -3.76
N ARG A 305 7.37 -2.05 -3.84
CA ARG A 305 6.41 -1.23 -3.11
C ARG A 305 6.01 -1.83 -1.76
N GLY A 306 5.66 -0.96 -0.82
CA GLY A 306 5.16 -1.34 0.50
C GLY A 306 3.67 -1.66 0.54
N HIS A 307 3.21 -2.17 1.68
CA HIS A 307 1.81 -2.51 1.94
C HIS A 307 1.41 -2.19 3.40
N THR A 308 0.12 -2.17 3.72
CA THR A 308 -0.33 -2.10 5.13
C THR A 308 -1.35 -3.17 5.48
N LEU A 309 -1.28 -3.70 6.71
CA LEU A 309 -2.02 -4.89 7.13
C LEU A 309 -2.56 -4.75 8.56
N TYR A 310 -3.89 -4.71 8.68
CA TYR A 310 -4.60 -4.96 9.94
C TYR A 310 -4.89 -6.46 10.02
N HIS A 311 -4.10 -7.22 10.78
CA HIS A 311 -4.35 -8.65 11.00
C HIS A 311 -5.42 -8.87 12.09
N PHE A 312 -5.90 -10.11 12.23
CA PHE A 312 -6.76 -10.59 13.32
C PHE A 312 -6.53 -9.90 14.68
N ASN A 313 -7.62 -9.56 15.37
CA ASN A 313 -7.65 -8.81 16.65
C ASN A 313 -7.07 -7.38 16.63
N SER A 314 -6.61 -6.86 15.49
CA SER A 314 -6.15 -5.47 15.39
C SER A 314 -7.30 -4.47 15.49
N ARG A 315 -6.97 -3.22 15.83
CA ARG A 315 -7.90 -2.10 15.92
C ARG A 315 -7.31 -0.84 15.28
N GLY A 316 -8.14 0.19 15.19
CA GLY A 316 -7.76 1.52 14.74
C GLY A 316 -8.64 2.01 13.60
N SER A 317 -8.31 3.15 13.02
CA SER A 317 -9.06 3.73 11.90
C SER A 317 -8.20 4.63 11.03
N ILE A 318 -8.71 4.92 9.84
CA ILE A 318 -8.08 5.79 8.87
C ILE A 318 -9.05 6.95 8.61
N SER A 319 -8.60 8.19 8.79
CA SER A 319 -9.36 9.35 8.31
C SER A 319 -8.47 10.35 7.59
N TYR A 320 -8.78 10.65 6.33
CA TYR A 320 -8.10 11.68 5.54
C TYR A 320 -6.56 11.48 5.50
N ALA A 321 -6.14 10.23 5.25
CA ALA A 321 -4.76 9.86 5.00
C ALA A 321 -4.60 9.37 3.54
N GLU A 322 -3.40 9.56 3.00
CA GLU A 322 -3.02 9.27 1.62
C GLU A 322 -2.11 8.05 1.56
N PHE A 323 -2.43 7.13 0.64
CA PHE A 323 -1.78 5.84 0.43
C PHE A 323 -1.29 5.78 -1.02
N ALA A 324 -0.07 6.24 -1.26
CA ALA A 324 0.45 6.53 -2.60
C ALA A 324 1.57 5.56 -3.01
N HIS A 325 1.55 5.04 -4.24
CA HIS A 325 2.59 4.13 -4.75
C HIS A 325 2.74 2.87 -3.88
N LEU A 326 1.63 2.23 -3.48
CA LEU A 326 1.61 1.07 -2.58
C LEU A 326 1.05 -0.19 -3.27
N GLY A 327 1.00 -1.29 -2.52
CA GLY A 327 0.60 -2.62 -3.00
C GLY A 327 1.73 -3.30 -3.77
N LYS A 328 1.85 -4.63 -3.67
CA LYS A 328 2.89 -5.39 -4.39
C LYS A 328 2.31 -6.10 -5.61
N LEU A 329 2.92 -5.83 -6.76
CA LEU A 329 2.54 -6.39 -8.05
C LEU A 329 2.64 -7.92 -8.02
N ASN A 330 1.57 -8.61 -8.40
CA ASN A 330 1.45 -10.07 -8.43
C ASN A 330 1.53 -10.78 -7.05
N THR A 331 1.61 -10.05 -5.92
CA THR A 331 1.74 -10.66 -4.58
C THR A 331 0.41 -10.64 -3.82
N LEU A 332 -0.17 -11.82 -3.54
CA LEU A 332 -1.39 -11.96 -2.75
C LEU A 332 -1.24 -11.34 -1.34
N ALA A 333 -2.32 -10.81 -0.78
CA ALA A 333 -2.38 -10.22 0.56
C ALA A 333 -1.49 -8.97 0.81
N ARG A 334 -0.94 -8.33 -0.25
CA ARG A 334 -0.07 -7.15 -0.17
C ARG A 334 -0.69 -5.93 -0.85
N TYR A 335 -1.64 -5.31 -0.16
CA TYR A 335 -2.44 -4.19 -0.66
C TYR A 335 -2.10 -2.87 0.10
N PRO A 336 -2.40 -1.67 -0.45
CA PRO A 336 -2.22 -0.40 0.26
C PRO A 336 -2.91 -0.36 1.61
N ILE A 337 -4.14 -0.87 1.68
CA ILE A 337 -4.94 -1.03 2.91
C ILE A 337 -5.54 -2.44 2.89
N HIS A 338 -5.04 -3.34 3.75
CA HIS A 338 -5.58 -4.69 3.92
C HIS A 338 -6.16 -4.89 5.33
N PHE A 339 -7.44 -5.21 5.42
CA PHE A 339 -8.08 -5.74 6.61
C PHE A 339 -8.18 -7.28 6.49
N HIS A 340 -7.36 -8.00 7.24
CA HIS A 340 -7.18 -9.45 7.10
C HIS A 340 -7.76 -10.22 8.31
N VAL A 341 -8.84 -10.96 8.03
CA VAL A 341 -9.54 -11.91 8.91
C VAL A 341 -9.87 -11.37 10.31
N LEU A 342 -10.30 -10.11 10.43
CA LEU A 342 -10.61 -9.51 11.74
C LEU A 342 -11.96 -9.95 12.32
N GLY A 343 -12.87 -10.49 11.50
CA GLY A 343 -14.28 -10.64 11.89
C GLY A 343 -14.84 -9.30 12.41
N ASP A 344 -15.45 -9.32 13.60
CA ASP A 344 -15.99 -8.15 14.29
C ASP A 344 -15.08 -7.59 15.41
N SER A 345 -13.86 -8.11 15.60
CA SER A 345 -12.92 -7.68 16.68
C SER A 345 -12.54 -6.18 16.63
N HIS A 346 -12.75 -5.59 15.46
CA HIS A 346 -12.49 -4.19 15.11
C HIS A 346 -13.77 -3.33 14.96
N ARG A 347 -14.96 -3.87 15.25
CA ARG A 347 -16.27 -3.21 15.03
C ARG A 347 -16.31 -1.79 15.59
N GLY A 348 -16.69 -0.84 14.73
CA GLY A 348 -16.61 0.61 14.99
C GLY A 348 -15.37 1.29 14.37
N ALA A 349 -14.46 0.52 13.78
CA ALA A 349 -13.41 1.03 12.89
C ALA A 349 -13.98 1.56 11.57
N SER A 350 -13.24 2.46 10.93
CA SER A 350 -13.60 3.00 9.62
C SER A 350 -12.38 3.46 8.80
N VAL A 351 -12.58 3.54 7.48
CA VAL A 351 -11.74 4.24 6.52
C VAL A 351 -12.57 5.38 5.94
N ILE A 352 -12.26 6.63 6.30
CA ILE A 352 -13.05 7.81 5.93
C ILE A 352 -12.19 8.81 5.16
N GLY A 353 -12.62 9.20 3.96
CA GLY A 353 -11.98 10.29 3.22
C GLY A 353 -10.54 10.04 2.77
N ALA A 354 -10.08 8.78 2.81
CA ALA A 354 -8.75 8.38 2.39
C ALA A 354 -8.57 8.55 0.87
N SER A 355 -7.34 8.77 0.45
CA SER A 355 -6.93 8.66 -0.96
C SER A 355 -5.98 7.49 -1.12
N ILE A 356 -6.23 6.63 -2.10
CA ILE A 356 -5.37 5.50 -2.44
C ILE A 356 -5.06 5.61 -3.93
N TRP A 357 -3.81 5.89 -4.28
CA TRP A 357 -3.48 6.21 -5.68
C TRP A 357 -2.14 5.65 -6.16
N ASP A 358 -2.12 5.28 -7.46
CA ASP A 358 -1.08 4.45 -8.06
C ASP A 358 -0.81 3.20 -7.21
N SER A 359 -1.76 2.26 -7.23
CA SER A 359 -1.63 0.97 -6.56
C SER A 359 -1.21 -0.13 -7.54
N TYR A 360 -0.20 -0.91 -7.16
CA TYR A 360 0.17 -2.15 -7.86
C TYR A 360 -0.64 -3.36 -7.39
N ASN A 361 -1.54 -3.22 -6.41
CA ASN A 361 -2.49 -4.27 -6.02
C ASN A 361 -3.64 -3.73 -5.13
N ARG A 362 -4.82 -3.44 -5.72
CA ARG A 362 -6.07 -3.04 -5.03
C ARG A 362 -6.03 -1.70 -4.28
N PHE A 363 -7.19 -1.15 -3.92
CA PHE A 363 -7.28 0.09 -3.11
C PHE A 363 -7.45 -0.24 -1.63
N VAL A 364 -8.58 -0.87 -1.30
CA VAL A 364 -8.92 -1.36 0.05
C VAL A 364 -9.41 -2.79 -0.11
N THR A 365 -8.76 -3.73 0.58
CA THR A 365 -9.18 -5.13 0.63
C THR A 365 -9.74 -5.47 1.99
N ILE A 366 -10.93 -6.07 1.99
CA ILE A 366 -11.66 -6.55 3.15
C ILE A 366 -11.70 -8.08 3.04
N HIS A 367 -10.88 -8.80 3.81
CA HIS A 367 -10.80 -10.27 3.79
C HIS A 367 -11.34 -10.79 5.12
N GLY A 368 -12.37 -11.64 5.13
CA GLY A 368 -12.90 -12.28 6.35
C GLY A 368 -13.24 -11.30 7.49
N THR A 369 -13.79 -10.14 7.14
CA THR A 369 -13.87 -8.94 7.99
C THR A 369 -15.27 -8.33 7.90
N ASN A 370 -15.84 -7.95 9.06
CA ASN A 370 -17.26 -7.58 9.19
C ASN A 370 -17.47 -6.22 9.88
N TYR A 371 -18.55 -5.53 9.53
CA TYR A 371 -18.93 -4.22 10.10
C TYR A 371 -17.92 -3.06 9.85
N LEU A 372 -17.04 -3.16 8.85
CA LEU A 372 -16.18 -2.05 8.44
C LEU A 372 -16.99 -1.00 7.68
N VAL A 373 -16.74 0.29 7.97
CA VAL A 373 -17.24 1.41 7.17
C VAL A 373 -16.11 1.97 6.33
N VAL A 374 -16.27 1.94 5.01
CA VAL A 374 -15.39 2.63 4.04
C VAL A 374 -16.22 3.73 3.38
N ARG A 375 -15.92 5.00 3.69
CA ARG A 375 -16.73 6.13 3.22
C ARG A 375 -15.88 7.27 2.68
N ASP A 376 -16.44 8.03 1.73
CA ASP A 376 -15.83 9.25 1.18
C ASP A 376 -14.46 9.02 0.52
N CYS A 377 -14.03 7.77 0.26
CA CYS A 377 -12.68 7.47 -0.19
C CYS A 377 -12.52 7.62 -1.71
N VAL A 378 -11.31 7.95 -2.15
CA VAL A 378 -10.93 8.08 -3.56
C VAL A 378 -9.85 7.06 -3.90
N GLY A 379 -10.19 6.09 -4.73
CA GLY A 379 -9.25 5.15 -5.33
C GLY A 379 -8.93 5.56 -6.77
N TYR A 380 -7.64 5.72 -7.11
CA TYR A 380 -7.19 6.09 -8.46
C TYR A 380 -6.03 5.21 -8.95
N GLN A 381 -6.17 4.57 -10.12
CA GLN A 381 -5.20 3.63 -10.68
C GLN A 381 -4.93 2.42 -9.77
N SER A 382 -5.70 1.34 -9.92
CA SER A 382 -5.42 0.04 -9.32
C SER A 382 -4.98 -0.96 -10.36
N VAL A 383 -3.93 -1.72 -10.09
CA VAL A 383 -3.69 -2.99 -10.80
C VAL A 383 -4.57 -4.07 -10.17
N GLY A 384 -5.42 -4.68 -10.99
CA GLY A 384 -6.51 -5.54 -10.53
C GLY A 384 -7.73 -4.73 -10.08
N HIS A 385 -8.58 -5.36 -9.27
CA HIS A 385 -9.76 -4.74 -8.68
C HIS A 385 -9.44 -3.48 -7.84
N GLY A 386 -10.42 -2.61 -7.64
CA GLY A 386 -10.31 -1.42 -6.79
C GLY A 386 -10.61 -1.71 -5.32
N PHE A 387 -11.84 -1.44 -4.89
CA PHE A 387 -12.36 -1.88 -3.59
C PHE A 387 -12.79 -3.35 -3.69
N PHE A 388 -12.30 -4.21 -2.80
CA PHE A 388 -12.36 -5.67 -2.98
C PHE A 388 -12.70 -6.43 -1.68
N MET A 389 -13.53 -7.47 -1.77
CA MET A 389 -13.81 -8.45 -0.70
C MET A 389 -13.28 -9.84 -1.10
N GLU A 390 -12.64 -10.61 -0.22
CA GLU A 390 -11.69 -11.66 -0.65
C GLU A 390 -12.13 -13.12 -0.54
N ASP A 391 -12.93 -13.52 0.46
CA ASP A 391 -13.31 -14.93 0.67
C ASP A 391 -14.82 -15.22 0.66
N ALA A 392 -15.63 -14.20 0.42
CA ALA A 392 -17.10 -14.22 0.42
C ALA A 392 -17.74 -14.51 1.79
N THR A 393 -16.97 -14.50 2.88
CA THR A 393 -17.51 -14.56 4.26
C THR A 393 -17.76 -13.17 4.85
N GLU A 394 -17.27 -12.11 4.20
CA GLU A 394 -17.39 -10.72 4.64
C GLU A 394 -18.84 -10.25 4.64
N VAL A 395 -19.32 -9.74 5.78
CA VAL A 395 -20.71 -9.28 5.96
C VAL A 395 -20.86 -8.03 6.82
N PHE A 396 -21.97 -7.33 6.61
CA PHE A 396 -22.37 -6.09 7.27
C PHE A 396 -21.42 -4.91 7.07
N ASN A 397 -20.52 -4.98 6.09
CA ASN A 397 -19.67 -3.86 5.71
C ASN A 397 -20.47 -2.82 4.90
N LEU A 398 -20.09 -1.55 5.02
CA LEU A 398 -20.69 -0.42 4.32
C LEU A 398 -19.64 0.28 3.46
N LEU A 399 -19.88 0.33 2.16
CA LEU A 399 -19.17 1.19 1.22
C LEU A 399 -20.12 2.31 0.79
N ASP A 400 -19.85 3.55 1.23
CA ASP A 400 -20.72 4.70 0.95
C ASP A 400 -19.94 5.91 0.39
N HIS A 401 -20.48 6.60 -0.62
CA HIS A 401 -19.89 7.82 -1.19
C HIS A 401 -18.42 7.70 -1.66
N ASN A 402 -17.96 6.49 -2.04
CA ASN A 402 -16.61 6.29 -2.55
C ASN A 402 -16.53 6.52 -4.06
N LEU A 403 -15.34 6.81 -4.55
CA LEU A 403 -15.04 7.01 -5.96
C LEU A 403 -13.88 6.08 -6.38
N ALA A 404 -14.13 5.21 -7.35
CA ALA A 404 -13.14 4.29 -7.91
C ALA A 404 -12.85 4.66 -9.38
N VAL A 405 -11.59 4.94 -9.70
CA VAL A 405 -11.19 5.45 -11.02
C VAL A 405 -9.96 4.70 -11.53
N LEU A 406 -10.01 4.21 -12.77
CA LEU A 406 -8.95 3.38 -13.38
C LEU A 406 -8.62 2.10 -12.58
N GLY A 407 -9.60 1.22 -12.40
CA GLY A 407 -9.34 -0.19 -12.08
C GLY A 407 -8.85 -0.93 -13.33
N TYR A 408 -7.67 -1.53 -13.30
CA TYR A 408 -7.04 -2.15 -14.46
C TYR A 408 -7.15 -3.68 -14.45
N ASN A 409 -7.57 -4.26 -15.57
CA ASN A 409 -7.52 -5.69 -15.80
C ASN A 409 -6.06 -6.16 -15.74
N HIS A 410 -5.81 -7.25 -15.02
CA HIS A 410 -4.48 -7.76 -14.77
C HIS A 410 -4.52 -9.28 -14.58
N ILE A 411 -3.37 -9.95 -14.56
CA ILE A 411 -3.37 -11.39 -14.31
C ILE A 411 -3.99 -11.72 -12.94
N ARG A 412 -4.71 -12.84 -12.93
CA ARG A 412 -5.18 -13.52 -11.73
C ARG A 412 -4.01 -13.78 -10.76
N LEU A 413 -4.21 -13.53 -9.47
CA LEU A 413 -3.20 -13.79 -8.44
C LEU A 413 -3.14 -15.30 -8.10
N PRO A 414 -1.97 -15.85 -7.75
CA PRO A 414 -1.87 -17.22 -7.25
C PRO A 414 -2.64 -17.37 -5.93
N GLU A 415 -3.14 -18.59 -5.67
CA GLU A 415 -3.69 -19.03 -4.37
C GLU A 415 -4.86 -18.19 -3.79
N GLN A 416 -5.54 -17.37 -4.59
CA GLN A 416 -6.76 -16.66 -4.17
C GLN A 416 -7.86 -17.60 -3.67
N SER A 417 -8.50 -17.21 -2.56
CA SER A 417 -9.61 -17.93 -1.91
C SER A 417 -10.78 -18.24 -2.86
N LEU A 418 -11.11 -17.31 -3.75
CA LEU A 418 -12.22 -17.42 -4.70
C LEU A 418 -11.66 -17.70 -6.10
N ALA A 419 -11.61 -18.98 -6.46
CA ALA A 419 -10.83 -19.44 -7.62
C ALA A 419 -11.40 -19.06 -9.01
N TYR A 420 -12.50 -18.32 -9.06
CA TYR A 420 -13.13 -17.75 -10.26
C TYR A 420 -12.82 -16.25 -10.44
N ASP A 421 -12.24 -15.57 -9.44
CA ASP A 421 -11.77 -14.17 -9.57
C ASP A 421 -10.70 -14.10 -10.68
N GLU A 422 -11.04 -13.55 -11.85
CA GLU A 422 -10.10 -13.33 -12.94
C GLU A 422 -9.15 -12.14 -12.71
N ASN A 423 -9.36 -11.37 -11.63
CA ASN A 423 -8.72 -10.07 -11.32
C ASN A 423 -9.01 -8.99 -12.38
N ALA A 424 -10.23 -9.02 -12.93
CA ALA A 424 -10.68 -8.34 -14.15
C ALA A 424 -10.73 -6.80 -14.12
N GLY A 425 -10.15 -6.13 -13.12
CA GLY A 425 -10.08 -4.66 -13.09
C GLY A 425 -11.39 -3.95 -12.72
N ALA A 426 -12.29 -4.60 -11.96
CA ALA A 426 -13.52 -3.93 -11.51
C ALA A 426 -13.25 -2.85 -10.45
N GLY A 427 -13.90 -1.69 -10.54
CA GLY A 427 -13.78 -0.60 -9.55
C GLY A 427 -14.21 -1.03 -8.14
N TYR A 428 -15.28 -1.82 -8.05
CA TYR A 428 -15.74 -2.52 -6.85
C TYR A 428 -15.98 -3.99 -7.19
N TRP A 429 -15.50 -4.91 -6.34
CA TRP A 429 -15.71 -6.35 -6.47
C TRP A 429 -16.09 -6.99 -5.13
N TRP A 430 -17.15 -7.81 -5.13
CA TRP A 430 -17.58 -8.54 -3.96
C TRP A 430 -18.40 -9.79 -4.30
N ALA A 431 -18.36 -10.78 -3.41
CA ALA A 431 -18.99 -12.09 -3.60
C ALA A 431 -20.08 -12.42 -2.56
N ASN A 432 -20.47 -11.48 -1.70
CA ASN A 432 -21.50 -11.69 -0.68
C ASN A 432 -22.50 -10.53 -0.60
N GLY A 433 -23.78 -10.82 -0.85
CA GLY A 433 -24.88 -9.85 -0.84
C GLY A 433 -25.14 -9.19 0.52
N MET A 434 -24.69 -9.76 1.63
CA MET A 434 -24.88 -9.21 2.98
C MET A 434 -23.99 -7.99 3.29
N ASN A 435 -23.67 -7.16 2.30
CA ASN A 435 -22.96 -5.90 2.43
C ASN A 435 -23.77 -4.77 1.77
N ALA A 436 -23.49 -3.51 2.14
CA ALA A 436 -24.20 -2.34 1.65
C ALA A 436 -23.28 -1.46 0.79
N PHE A 437 -23.72 -1.16 -0.43
CA PHE A 437 -23.08 -0.20 -1.34
C PHE A 437 -24.06 0.93 -1.62
N ILE A 438 -23.67 2.19 -1.37
CA ILE A 438 -24.56 3.36 -1.45
C ILE A 438 -23.80 4.56 -2.03
N ASN A 439 -24.38 5.34 -2.94
CA ASN A 439 -23.81 6.59 -3.48
C ASN A 439 -22.41 6.46 -4.11
N ASN A 440 -21.93 5.26 -4.41
CA ASN A 440 -20.58 5.04 -4.91
C ASN A 440 -20.52 5.34 -6.42
N VAL A 441 -19.39 5.87 -6.89
CA VAL A 441 -19.13 6.12 -8.31
C VAL A 441 -17.93 5.31 -8.78
N ALA A 442 -18.01 4.81 -10.02
CA ALA A 442 -16.90 4.18 -10.72
C ALA A 442 -16.71 4.84 -12.10
N ALA A 443 -15.47 5.13 -12.49
CA ALA A 443 -15.15 5.74 -13.78
C ALA A 443 -13.94 5.05 -14.45
N GLU A 444 -14.07 4.75 -15.75
CA GLU A 444 -12.98 4.23 -16.59
C GLU A 444 -12.23 3.01 -15.98
N CYS A 445 -12.97 2.08 -15.39
CA CYS A 445 -12.43 0.76 -15.01
C CYS A 445 -12.55 -0.20 -16.19
N ASP A 446 -11.53 -1.04 -16.41
CA ASP A 446 -11.31 -1.75 -17.70
C ASP A 446 -12.48 -2.64 -18.14
N ARG A 447 -13.04 -3.44 -17.22
CA ARG A 447 -14.18 -4.34 -17.50
C ARG A 447 -15.48 -3.89 -16.84
N TYR A 448 -15.41 -3.47 -15.57
CA TYR A 448 -16.60 -3.24 -14.75
C TYR A 448 -16.43 -2.03 -13.82
N GLY A 449 -17.45 -1.19 -13.71
CA GLY A 449 -17.53 -0.25 -12.59
C GLY A 449 -17.75 -0.99 -11.28
N PHE A 450 -18.72 -1.91 -11.28
CA PHE A 450 -19.11 -2.77 -10.17
C PHE A 450 -19.24 -4.20 -10.71
N LEU A 451 -18.66 -5.19 -10.03
CA LEU A 451 -18.86 -6.61 -10.29
C LEU A 451 -19.26 -7.32 -9.00
N TYR A 452 -20.48 -7.86 -8.99
CA TYR A 452 -20.90 -8.88 -8.03
C TYR A 452 -20.86 -10.24 -8.69
N GLU A 453 -20.14 -11.18 -8.08
CA GLU A 453 -19.98 -12.53 -8.64
C GLU A 453 -19.91 -13.56 -7.51
N VAL A 454 -20.79 -14.57 -7.55
CA VAL A 454 -20.76 -15.69 -6.61
C VAL A 454 -21.39 -16.95 -7.22
N PRO A 455 -20.58 -17.94 -7.63
CA PRO A 455 -21.07 -19.23 -8.14
C PRO A 455 -21.89 -20.04 -7.09
N PRO A 456 -22.83 -20.90 -7.51
CA PRO A 456 -23.70 -21.65 -6.59
C PRO A 456 -23.01 -22.60 -5.61
N GLU A 457 -21.79 -23.03 -5.93
CA GLU A 457 -20.95 -23.91 -5.11
C GLU A 457 -20.31 -23.20 -3.91
N ILE A 458 -20.25 -21.86 -3.90
CA ILE A 458 -19.53 -21.11 -2.87
C ILE A 458 -20.25 -21.18 -1.53
N ARG A 459 -19.52 -21.73 -0.54
CA ARG A 459 -19.98 -21.91 0.83
C ARG A 459 -18.96 -21.35 1.82
N GLY A 460 -19.45 -20.65 2.83
CA GLY A 460 -18.62 -19.95 3.80
C GLY A 460 -19.13 -20.06 5.24
N ARG A 461 -18.34 -19.49 6.15
CA ARG A 461 -18.68 -19.33 7.56
C ARG A 461 -19.10 -17.88 7.80
N VAL A 462 -20.41 -17.65 7.92
CA VAL A 462 -20.99 -16.30 7.88
C VAL A 462 -21.53 -15.88 9.24
N GLN A 463 -21.21 -14.67 9.67
CA GLN A 463 -21.74 -14.09 10.89
C GLN A 463 -23.21 -13.68 10.70
N GLN A 464 -24.05 -14.01 11.68
CA GLN A 464 -25.48 -13.74 11.67
C GLN A 464 -25.80 -12.43 12.40
N PRO A 465 -27.00 -11.83 12.21
CA PRO A 465 -27.36 -10.56 12.83
C PRO A 465 -27.39 -10.55 14.38
N ASP A 466 -27.48 -11.72 15.02
CA ASP A 466 -27.38 -11.90 16.47
C ASP A 466 -25.93 -11.98 16.99
N GLY A 467 -24.94 -11.94 16.09
CA GLY A 467 -23.51 -12.08 16.38
C GLY A 467 -22.98 -13.51 16.35
N SER A 468 -23.86 -14.53 16.24
CA SER A 468 -23.44 -15.93 16.08
C SER A 468 -22.79 -16.17 14.72
N PHE A 469 -22.13 -17.32 14.54
CA PHE A 469 -21.58 -17.75 13.26
C PHE A 469 -22.27 -19.03 12.80
N GLN A 470 -22.65 -19.07 11.53
CA GLN A 470 -23.18 -20.26 10.87
C GLN A 470 -22.16 -20.78 9.85
N ASP A 471 -21.78 -22.04 9.97
CA ASP A 471 -20.86 -22.71 9.05
C ASP A 471 -21.60 -23.26 7.81
N ASN A 472 -20.88 -23.45 6.70
CA ASN A 472 -21.37 -24.02 5.43
C ASN A 472 -22.57 -23.30 4.79
N VAL A 473 -22.76 -22.00 5.08
CA VAL A 473 -23.77 -21.13 4.47
C VAL A 473 -23.52 -21.02 2.96
N GLN A 474 -24.55 -21.21 2.14
CA GLN A 474 -24.46 -21.10 0.69
C GLN A 474 -24.59 -19.64 0.24
N ILE A 475 -23.47 -19.02 -0.14
CA ILE A 475 -23.36 -17.56 -0.21
C ILE A 475 -24.27 -16.96 -1.28
N ASN A 476 -24.45 -17.62 -2.42
CA ASN A 476 -25.33 -17.15 -3.50
C ASN A 476 -26.83 -17.17 -3.16
N THR A 477 -27.22 -17.65 -1.97
CA THR A 477 -28.61 -17.59 -1.46
C THR A 477 -28.84 -16.45 -0.47
N LEU A 478 -27.79 -15.70 -0.10
CA LEU A 478 -27.89 -14.58 0.82
C LEU A 478 -28.51 -13.35 0.13
N PRO A 479 -29.40 -12.61 0.82
CA PRO A 479 -30.02 -11.42 0.25
C PRO A 479 -29.03 -10.26 0.13
N PHE A 480 -29.25 -9.41 -0.87
CA PHE A 480 -28.63 -8.08 -0.89
C PHE A 480 -29.17 -7.22 0.25
N LEU A 481 -28.29 -6.58 1.04
CA LEU A 481 -28.71 -5.57 2.01
C LEU A 481 -29.06 -4.25 1.33
N ARG A 482 -28.17 -3.72 0.48
CA ARG A 482 -28.39 -2.47 -0.26
C ARG A 482 -27.41 -2.28 -1.43
N PHE A 483 -27.91 -1.76 -2.55
CA PHE A 483 -27.12 -1.33 -3.71
C PHE A 483 -27.84 -0.14 -4.35
N ASP A 484 -27.35 1.08 -4.07
CA ASP A 484 -27.97 2.38 -4.40
C ASP A 484 -26.97 3.37 -5.03
#